data_AF-A0A173KYB4-F1
#
_entry.id   AF-A0A173KYB4-F1
#
_cell.length_a   1.000
_cell.length_b   1.000
_cell.length_c   1.000
_cell.angle_alpha   90.00
_cell.angle_beta   90.00
_cell.angle_gamma   90.00
#
_symmetry.space_group_name_H-M   'P 1'
#
loop_
_entity.id
_entity.type
_entity.pdbx_description
1 polymer ?
#
loop_
_entity_poly.entity_id
_entity_poly.type
_entity_poly.pdbx_seq_one_letter_code
_entity_poly.pdbx_strand_id
1 'polypeptide(L)' 'MLTIDCIRKRLEDRNLKLVAKRTGLSYYIVRRAREGADISYKAVKSLSDYLAA' A
#
# COMPACT_ATOMS: atom_id res chain seq x y z
N MET A 1 8.40 -7.96 -5.68
CA MET A 1 7.75 -7.51 -4.42
C MET A 1 8.48 -6.26 -3.96
N LEU A 2 7.77 -5.17 -3.69
CA LEU A 2 8.39 -3.92 -3.26
C LEU A 2 8.72 -3.96 -1.76
N THR A 3 9.73 -3.20 -1.34
CA THR A 3 9.99 -2.95 0.09
C THR A 3 8.95 -2.00 0.65
N ILE A 4 8.77 -1.99 1.98
CA ILE A 4 7.87 -1.05 2.67
C ILE A 4 8.23 0.40 2.34
N ASP A 5 9.52 0.73 2.27
CA ASP A 5 9.98 2.06 1.85
C ASP A 5 9.58 2.45 0.43
N CYS A 6 9.69 1.52 -0.52
CA CYS A 6 9.24 1.77 -1.89
C CYS A 6 7.72 1.94 -1.97
N ILE A 7 6.96 1.14 -1.22
CA ILE A 7 5.50 1.24 -1.14
C ILE A 7 5.12 2.59 -0.55
N ARG A 8 5.75 3.00 0.56
CA ARG A 8 5.54 4.30 1.19
C ARG A 8 5.69 5.44 0.19
N LYS A 9 6.86 5.54 -0.47
CA LYS A 9 7.14 6.60 -1.45
C LYS A 9 6.14 6.61 -2.60
N ARG A 10 5.79 5.44 -3.14
CA ARG A 10 4.82 5.34 -4.24
C ARG A 10 3.38 5.67 -3.81
N LEU A 11 3.06 5.61 -2.52
CA LEU A 11 1.75 5.98 -1.97
C LEU A 11 1.65 7.47 -1.61
N GLU A 12 2.74 8.24 -1.58
CA GLU A 12 2.73 9.67 -1.21
C GLU A 12 1.84 10.50 -2.15
N ASP A 13 1.98 10.30 -3.47
CA ASP A 13 1.22 11.05 -4.49
C ASP A 13 -0.12 10.40 -4.87
N ARG A 14 -0.54 9.34 -4.15
CA ARG A 14 -1.72 8.54 -4.52
C ARG A 14 -2.93 8.86 -3.65
N ASN A 15 -4.11 8.79 -4.26
CA ASN A 15 -5.37 8.81 -3.52
C ASN A 15 -5.57 7.49 -2.78
N LEU A 16 -5.26 7.47 -1.48
CA LEU A 16 -5.30 6.27 -0.64
C LEU A 16 -6.68 5.58 -0.60
N LYS A 17 -7.78 6.34 -0.73
CA LYS A 17 -9.14 5.75 -0.79
C LYS A 17 -9.34 4.93 -2.06
N LEU A 18 -8.82 5.43 -3.19
CA LEU A 18 -8.87 4.71 -4.45
C LEU A 18 -7.98 3.47 -4.43
N VAL A 19 -6.77 3.59 -3.86
CA VAL A 19 -5.86 2.46 -3.67
C VAL A 19 -6.54 1.35 -2.86
N ALA A 20 -7.09 1.70 -1.69
CA ALA A 20 -7.83 0.76 -0.84
C ALA A 20 -8.96 0.03 -1.59
N LYS A 21 -9.75 0.77 -2.38
CA LYS A 21 -10.82 0.20 -3.22
C LYS A 21 -10.29 -0.76 -4.27
N ARG A 22 -9.18 -0.43 -4.93
CA ARG A 22 -8.58 -1.27 -5.99
C ARG A 22 -7.84 -2.49 -5.46
N THR A 23 -7.20 -2.38 -4.30
CA THR A 23 -6.45 -3.48 -3.68
C THR A 23 -7.34 -4.37 -2.80
N GLY A 24 -8.58 -3.96 -2.53
CA GLY A 24 -9.47 -4.64 -1.58
C GLY A 24 -8.99 -4.55 -0.12
N LEU A 25 -8.07 -3.63 0.17
CA LEU A 25 -7.54 -3.42 1.52
C LEU A 25 -8.36 -2.35 2.23
N SER A 26 -8.39 -2.40 3.57
CA SER A 26 -8.99 -1.31 4.33
C SER A 26 -8.15 -0.03 4.17
N TYR A 27 -8.82 1.11 4.16
CA TYR A 27 -8.16 2.42 4.12
C TYR A 27 -7.10 2.56 5.22
N TYR A 28 -7.39 2.03 6.42
CA TYR A 28 -6.46 2.07 7.54
C TYR A 28 -5.15 1.34 7.26
N ILE A 29 -5.20 0.16 6.62
CA ILE A 29 -3.99 -0.59 6.24
C ILE A 29 -3.16 0.20 5.21
N VAL A 30 -3.82 0.79 4.21
CA VAL A 30 -3.14 1.59 3.18
C VAL A 30 -2.50 2.84 3.79
N ARG A 31 -3.19 3.49 4.74
CA ARG A 31 -2.63 4.63 5.49
C ARG A 31 -1.40 4.22 6.31
N ARG A 32 -1.47 3.09 7.03
CA ARG A 32 -0.33 2.56 7.79
C ARG A 32 0.87 2.23 6.90
N ALA A 33 0.63 1.68 5.71
CA ALA A 33 1.67 1.42 4.73
C ALA A 33 2.37 2.71 4.28
N ARG A 34 1.60 3.79 4.03
CA ARG A 34 2.15 5.12 3.74
C ARG A 34 2.96 5.69 4.91
N GLU A 35 2.51 5.47 6.15
CA GLU A 35 3.24 5.91 7.34
C GLU A 35 4.52 5.09 7.58
N GLY A 36 4.79 4.05 6.78
CA GLY A 36 5.95 3.17 6.92
C GLY A 36 5.80 2.17 8.08
N ALA A 37 4.58 1.98 8.58
CA ALA A 37 4.33 1.00 9.62
C ALA A 37 4.37 -0.42 9.06
N ASP A 38 4.71 -1.37 9.93
CA ASP A 38 4.67 -2.78 9.57
C ASP A 38 3.21 -3.24 9.35
N ILE A 39 3.01 -3.98 8.27
CA ILE A 39 1.71 -4.49 7.83
C ILE A 39 1.85 -5.96 7.43
N SER A 40 0.74 -6.69 7.42
CA SER A 40 0.78 -8.11 7.09
C SER A 40 1.37 -8.36 5.70
N TYR A 41 2.08 -9.48 5.55
CA TYR A 41 2.66 -9.92 4.28
C TYR A 41 1.65 -9.88 3.12
N LYS A 42 0.40 -10.30 3.38
CA LYS A 42 -0.69 -10.24 2.40
C LYS A 42 -0.96 -8.81 1.92
N ALA A 43 -0.96 -7.83 2.81
CA ALA A 43 -1.12 -6.42 2.46
C ALA A 43 0.08 -5.88 1.67
N VAL A 44 1.31 -6.22 2.06
CA VAL A 44 2.54 -5.86 1.32
C VAL A 44 2.49 -6.40 -0.11
N LYS A 45 2.08 -7.65 -0.28
CA LYS A 45 1.96 -8.29 -1.59
C LYS A 45 0.88 -7.60 -2.43
N SER A 46 -0.34 -7.41 -1.92
CA SER A 46 -1.41 -6.74 -2.66
C SER A 46 -1.06 -5.31 -3.07
N LEU A 47 -0.39 -4.55 -2.20
CA LEU A 47 0.10 -3.21 -2.55
C LEU A 47 1.23 -3.27 -3.58
N SER A 48 2.15 -4.23 -3.46
CA SER A 48 3.22 -4.43 -4.45
C SER A 48 2.68 -4.74 -5.83
N ASP A 49 1.71 -5.66 -5.91
CA ASP A 49 1.10 -6.07 -7.17
C ASP A 49 0.35 -4.90 -7.83
N TYR A 50 -0.37 -4.10 -7.05
CA TYR A 50 -1.05 -2.89 -7.54
C TYR A 50 -0.07 -1.79 -8.01
N LEU A 51 1.04 -1.60 -7.30
CA LEU A 51 2.01 -0.53 -7.60
C LEU A 51 3.05 -0.91 -8.67
N ALA A 52 3.10 -2.18 -9.06
CA ALA A 52 3.94 -2.69 -10.13
C ALA A 52 3.19 -2.80 -11.48
N ALA A 53 1.85 -2.71 -11.46
CA ALA A 53 0.99 -2.59 -12.64
C ALA A 53 0.91 -1.14 -13.12
#